data_AF-A0A0Q9ZTJ4-F1
#
_entry.id   AF-A0A0Q9ZTJ4-F1
#
_cell.length_a   1.000
_cell.length_b   1.000
_cell.length_c   1.000
_cell.angle_alpha   90.00
_cell.angle_beta   90.00
_cell.angle_gamma   90.00
#
_symmetry.space_group_name_H-M   'P 1'
#
loop_
_entity.id
_entity.type
_entity.pdbx_description
1 polymer ?
#
loop_
_entity_poly.entity_id
_entity_poly.type
_entity_poly.pdbx_seq_one_letter_code
_entity_poly.pdbx_strand_id
1 'polypeptide(L)'
;MASESQEKLLVTNKDELRRRHKGNYEAVANGEIYLLPYEVSLRSKSDSFFLSLSNYDFLKSTDIDGQLTLKGLKQELRVLDDEKSNSDFWKNLNDSALKTHLNTILGLYRGNKKDKDWRRTYLKQTKETDIDKPYHNDMLKCLYLLAHLHKASPTFIRQLALVNDAWSTDLRVYYPRKDFVFSEEYGGYLAELYSNMLYHQPNEVRKVLKNLDRLIDKMVELPEGIFRDILDRRSADNDSPSLKILKYNQISSITHHQALQRYLTDKITGAFYDDSFDCLKNRDNHGLANERHYWLVAAQCLRLKLRNSMTKKGDYWYSDGNQSISQQDVDYLISLHANALAADALQDLKLESPGSKSGKKDTSLPAAIRKMAEQNPQTVNEILEAPALDVANIPEVYAKYMLYRTQYAELYREQRHLEFIKNMRPDPKVEKVLSYIKGNNLAQIHADVNEIEQIIKGMNISQGNMDNIEDVTIVFEYGMHELPKRE
;
A
#
# COMPACT_ATOMS: atom_id res chain seq x y z
N MET A 1 17.50 34.75 -12.31
CA MET A 1 17.16 34.52 -10.89
C MET A 1 15.73 34.00 -10.84
N ALA A 2 15.57 32.68 -10.93
CA ALA A 2 14.27 32.02 -10.79
C ALA A 2 14.04 31.77 -9.29
N SER A 3 12.89 32.20 -8.77
CA SER A 3 12.64 32.28 -7.33
C SER A 3 12.62 30.90 -6.66
N GLU A 4 13.31 30.76 -5.52
CA GLU A 4 13.19 29.66 -4.54
C GLU A 4 11.75 29.41 -4.04
N SER A 5 10.75 30.18 -4.51
CA SER A 5 9.35 30.13 -4.09
C SER A 5 8.47 29.14 -4.88
N GLN A 6 8.86 28.72 -6.09
CA GLN A 6 7.98 27.91 -6.95
C GLN A 6 7.86 26.45 -6.48
N GLU A 7 8.94 25.82 -6.04
CA GLU A 7 8.93 24.44 -5.51
C GLU A 7 8.11 24.36 -4.20
N LYS A 8 8.31 25.34 -3.31
CA LYS A 8 7.57 25.50 -2.04
C LYS A 8 6.05 25.59 -2.24
N LEU A 9 5.59 26.22 -3.33
CA LEU A 9 4.17 26.30 -3.69
C LEU A 9 3.64 25.01 -4.34
N LEU A 10 4.48 24.25 -5.04
CA LEU A 10 4.08 23.03 -5.75
C LEU A 10 3.83 21.84 -4.81
N VAL A 11 4.63 21.68 -3.75
CA VAL A 11 4.49 20.54 -2.80
C VAL A 11 3.38 20.78 -1.78
N THR A 12 3.03 22.03 -1.47
CA THR A 12 1.86 22.35 -0.62
C THR A 12 0.56 22.45 -1.42
N ASN A 13 0.62 22.58 -2.75
CA ASN A 13 -0.55 22.58 -3.61
C ASN A 13 -0.94 21.14 -3.95
N LYS A 14 -2.07 20.74 -3.39
CA LYS A 14 -2.57 19.37 -3.46
C LYS A 14 -2.96 18.96 -4.88
N ASP A 15 -3.48 19.88 -5.69
CA ASP A 15 -3.85 19.60 -7.07
C ASP A 15 -2.64 19.46 -7.99
N GLU A 16 -1.58 20.24 -7.75
CA GLU A 16 -0.31 20.10 -8.46
C GLU A 16 0.38 18.78 -8.13
N LEU A 17 0.45 18.43 -6.84
CA LEU A 17 1.00 17.17 -6.37
C LEU A 17 0.27 15.99 -7.02
N ARG A 18 -1.07 16.02 -7.01
CA ARG A 18 -1.90 15.01 -7.67
C ARG A 18 -1.64 14.91 -9.16
N ARG A 19 -1.54 16.04 -9.87
CA ARG A 19 -1.32 16.09 -11.33
C ARG A 19 0.05 15.57 -11.72
N ARG A 20 1.10 15.95 -10.99
CA ARG A 20 2.49 15.55 -11.24
C ARG A 20 2.68 14.04 -11.15
N HIS A 21 2.00 13.39 -10.21
CA HIS A 21 2.11 11.96 -10.01
C HIS A 21 1.00 11.15 -10.70
N LYS A 22 0.05 11.82 -11.39
CA LYS A 22 -1.01 11.15 -12.15
C LYS A 22 -0.43 10.46 -13.37
N GLY A 23 -0.85 9.23 -13.62
CA GLY A 23 -0.49 8.48 -14.83
C GLY A 23 -0.32 7.00 -14.52
N ASN A 24 -0.05 6.22 -15.57
CA ASN A 24 0.33 4.82 -15.42
C ASN A 24 1.83 4.71 -15.11
N TYR A 25 2.21 3.63 -14.44
CA TYR A 25 3.64 3.33 -14.26
C TYR A 25 4.29 2.89 -15.56
N GLU A 26 5.59 3.15 -15.66
CA GLU A 26 6.43 2.65 -16.73
C GLU A 26 7.22 1.45 -16.22
N ALA A 27 7.08 0.28 -16.87
CA ALA A 27 7.85 -0.91 -16.51
C ALA A 27 9.34 -0.71 -16.84
N VAL A 28 10.24 -1.32 -16.05
CA VAL A 28 11.69 -1.22 -16.29
C VAL A 28 12.33 -2.60 -16.41
N ALA A 29 13.17 -2.75 -17.42
CA ALA A 29 13.91 -3.98 -17.68
C ALA A 29 15.20 -4.10 -16.86
N ASN A 30 15.32 -3.48 -15.67
CA ASN A 30 16.54 -3.58 -14.84
C ASN A 30 16.30 -4.34 -13.53
N GLY A 31 15.10 -4.91 -13.31
CA GLY A 31 14.67 -5.55 -12.06
C GLY A 31 13.96 -4.60 -11.09
N GLU A 32 13.93 -3.30 -11.39
CA GLU A 32 13.01 -2.35 -10.77
C GLU A 32 11.63 -2.54 -11.43
N ILE A 33 10.61 -3.00 -10.68
CA ILE A 33 9.31 -3.36 -11.29
C ILE A 33 8.73 -2.21 -12.14
N TYR A 34 8.86 -0.98 -11.65
CA TYR A 34 8.21 0.17 -12.26
C TYR A 34 8.84 1.52 -11.88
N LEU A 35 8.58 2.53 -12.72
CA LEU A 35 8.79 3.95 -12.44
C LEU A 35 7.46 4.65 -12.23
N LEU A 36 7.42 5.48 -11.20
CA LEU A 36 6.34 6.44 -10.99
C LEU A 36 6.35 7.51 -12.09
N PRO A 37 5.20 8.07 -12.48
CA PRO A 37 5.13 9.13 -13.49
C PRO A 37 6.09 10.29 -13.22
N TYR A 38 6.25 10.67 -11.95
CA TYR A 38 7.18 11.72 -11.57
C TYR A 38 8.65 11.31 -11.72
N GLU A 39 9.03 10.06 -11.42
CA GLU A 39 10.39 9.56 -11.64
C GLU A 39 10.78 9.61 -13.11
N VAL A 40 9.85 9.27 -14.01
CA VAL A 40 10.05 9.41 -15.47
C VAL A 40 10.27 10.89 -15.82
N SER A 41 9.44 11.78 -15.28
CA SER A 41 9.59 13.23 -15.51
C SER A 41 10.94 13.76 -15.01
N LEU A 42 11.41 13.30 -13.84
CA LEU A 42 12.68 13.73 -13.25
C LEU A 42 13.87 13.41 -14.13
N ARG A 43 13.88 12.24 -14.79
CA ARG A 43 14.95 11.83 -15.71
C ARG A 43 15.11 12.75 -16.92
N SER A 44 14.06 13.48 -17.28
CA SER A 44 14.07 14.45 -18.38
C SER A 44 14.47 15.87 -17.94
N LYS A 45 14.68 16.12 -16.65
CA LYS A 45 15.02 17.44 -16.13
C LYS A 45 16.50 17.75 -16.32
N SER A 46 16.81 19.00 -16.63
CA SER A 46 18.18 19.51 -16.73
C SER A 46 18.81 19.74 -15.35
N ASP A 47 20.14 19.79 -15.29
CA ASP A 47 20.88 20.11 -14.05
C ASP A 47 20.44 21.43 -13.41
N SER A 48 20.09 22.41 -14.24
CA SER A 48 19.57 23.71 -13.78
C SER A 48 18.29 23.58 -12.95
N PHE A 49 17.44 22.59 -13.21
CA PHE A 49 16.28 22.30 -12.38
C PHE A 49 16.73 21.83 -10.99
N PHE A 50 17.59 20.82 -10.91
CA PHE A 50 18.07 20.27 -9.63
C PHE A 50 18.83 21.30 -8.79
N LEU A 51 19.65 22.15 -9.43
CA LEU A 51 20.38 23.22 -8.75
C LEU A 51 19.45 24.29 -8.14
N SER A 52 18.26 24.48 -8.72
CA SER A 52 17.26 25.44 -8.24
C SER A 52 16.47 24.97 -7.01
N LEU A 53 16.55 23.70 -6.64
CA LEU A 53 15.82 23.12 -5.51
C LEU A 53 16.40 23.58 -4.16
N SER A 54 15.63 23.41 -3.08
CA SER A 54 16.13 23.65 -1.72
C SER A 54 17.32 22.74 -1.40
N ASN A 55 18.28 23.23 -0.60
CA ASN A 55 19.38 22.39 -0.10
C ASN A 55 18.89 21.25 0.80
N TYR A 56 17.67 21.35 1.32
CA TYR A 56 17.00 20.30 2.10
C TYR A 56 16.19 19.31 1.25
N ASP A 57 16.12 19.52 -0.07
CA ASP A 57 15.44 18.61 -0.98
C ASP A 57 16.30 17.37 -1.29
N PHE A 58 15.67 16.20 -1.41
CA PHE A 58 16.38 14.95 -1.73
C PHE A 58 16.92 14.90 -3.15
N LEU A 59 16.24 15.54 -4.11
CA LEU A 59 16.64 15.55 -5.51
C LEU A 59 17.85 16.44 -5.78
N LYS A 60 18.11 17.41 -4.89
CA LYS A 60 19.31 18.24 -4.98
C LYS A 60 20.56 17.40 -4.72
N SER A 61 21.41 17.29 -5.75
CA SER A 61 22.68 16.56 -5.67
C SER A 61 23.50 17.02 -4.46
N THR A 62 24.12 16.05 -3.81
CA THR A 62 24.94 16.22 -2.60
C THR A 62 26.30 16.89 -2.85
N ASP A 63 26.64 17.24 -4.10
CA ASP A 63 27.92 17.88 -4.47
C ASP A 63 28.04 19.35 -4.02
N ILE A 64 27.14 19.81 -3.14
CA ILE A 64 27.23 21.13 -2.52
C ILE A 64 27.64 20.91 -1.06
N ASP A 65 28.90 21.21 -0.76
CA ASP A 65 29.66 21.07 0.51
C ASP A 65 29.03 21.73 1.77
N GLY A 66 27.75 22.12 1.73
CA GLY A 66 27.07 22.73 2.86
C GLY A 66 26.57 21.70 3.86
N GLN A 67 27.22 21.60 5.02
CA GLN A 67 26.66 20.87 6.16
C GLN A 67 25.30 21.48 6.55
N LEU A 68 24.22 20.73 6.31
CA LEU A 68 22.86 21.15 6.66
C LEU A 68 22.74 21.29 8.18
N THR A 69 21.85 22.16 8.64
CA THR A 69 21.64 22.34 10.09
C THR A 69 20.15 22.35 10.43
N LEU A 70 19.81 21.91 11.63
CA LEU A 70 18.43 22.02 12.11
C LEU A 70 17.94 23.48 12.16
N LYS A 71 18.84 24.43 12.47
CA LYS A 71 18.51 25.87 12.45
C LYS A 71 18.18 26.34 11.03
N GLY A 72 18.96 25.93 10.04
CA GLY A 72 18.70 26.25 8.64
C GLY A 72 17.42 25.61 8.13
N LEU A 73 17.14 24.35 8.49
CA LEU A 73 15.87 23.69 8.16
C LEU A 73 14.67 24.45 8.74
N LYS A 74 14.78 24.88 10.00
CA LYS A 74 13.74 25.70 10.65
C LYS A 74 13.49 27.01 9.92
N GLN A 75 14.56 27.68 9.49
CA GLN A 75 14.47 28.90 8.69
C GLN A 75 13.77 28.62 7.35
N GLU A 76 14.13 27.52 6.70
CA GLU A 76 13.61 27.15 5.39
C GLU A 76 12.11 26.84 5.42
N LEU A 77 11.64 26.20 6.50
CA LEU A 77 10.24 25.85 6.69
C LEU A 77 9.40 26.93 7.38
N ARG A 78 9.95 28.13 7.67
CA ARG A 78 9.17 29.25 8.25
C ARG A 78 7.95 29.64 7.40
N VAL A 79 8.05 29.44 6.09
CA VAL A 79 6.93 29.62 5.15
C VAL A 79 5.70 28.76 5.49
N LEU A 80 5.86 27.65 6.23
CA LEU A 80 4.76 26.81 6.66
C LEU A 80 4.06 27.32 7.93
N ASP A 81 4.61 28.31 8.63
CA ASP A 81 3.98 28.94 9.79
C ASP A 81 2.71 29.69 9.34
N ASP A 82 1.59 29.50 10.05
CA ASP A 82 0.34 30.20 9.75
C ASP A 82 0.22 31.43 10.65
N GLU A 83 0.54 32.60 10.08
CA GLU A 83 0.48 33.91 10.74
C GLU A 83 -0.89 34.19 11.38
N LYS A 84 -1.98 33.55 10.91
CA LYS A 84 -3.33 33.78 11.40
C LYS A 84 -3.69 32.96 12.64
N SER A 85 -3.02 31.83 12.87
CA SER A 85 -3.38 30.89 13.95
C SER A 85 -2.62 31.11 15.25
N ASN A 86 -1.59 31.98 15.27
CA ASN A 86 -0.63 32.14 16.38
C ASN A 86 -0.04 30.80 16.87
N SER A 87 -0.08 29.75 16.03
CA SER A 87 0.41 28.42 16.37
C SER A 87 1.74 28.19 15.67
N ASP A 88 2.80 27.97 16.46
CA ASP A 88 4.14 27.65 15.95
C ASP A 88 4.08 26.25 15.30
N PHE A 89 4.17 26.19 13.96
CA PHE A 89 4.10 24.93 13.21
C PHE A 89 5.18 23.97 13.69
N TRP A 90 6.38 24.48 13.98
CA TRP A 90 7.48 23.67 14.47
C TRP A 90 7.22 23.12 15.87
N LYS A 91 6.57 23.89 16.74
CA LYS A 91 6.13 23.39 18.04
C LYS A 91 5.11 22.26 17.87
N ASN A 92 4.10 22.46 17.03
CA ASN A 92 3.06 21.45 16.76
C ASN A 92 3.61 20.17 16.12
N LEU A 93 4.54 20.31 15.17
CA LEU A 93 5.26 19.19 14.57
C LEU A 93 6.06 18.42 15.63
N ASN A 94 6.66 19.12 16.58
CA ASN A 94 7.54 18.54 17.61
C ASN A 94 6.82 17.95 18.83
N ASP A 95 5.64 18.45 19.21
CA ASP A 95 5.08 18.28 20.58
C ASP A 95 4.41 16.92 20.87
N SER A 96 4.29 15.97 19.94
CA SER A 96 4.04 14.55 20.29
C SER A 96 4.02 13.63 19.07
N ALA A 97 3.48 14.09 17.95
CA ALA A 97 3.19 13.26 16.78
C ALA A 97 4.46 12.81 16.06
N LEU A 98 5.32 13.76 15.63
CA LEU A 98 6.54 13.42 14.90
C LEU A 98 7.50 12.59 15.77
N LYS A 99 7.68 12.97 17.04
CA LYS A 99 8.53 12.22 17.97
C LYS A 99 8.06 10.78 18.16
N THR A 100 6.76 10.58 18.40
CA THR A 100 6.21 9.23 18.62
C THR A 100 6.29 8.39 17.35
N HIS A 101 5.77 8.92 16.24
CA HIS A 101 5.67 8.16 14.99
C HIS A 101 7.03 7.92 14.33
N LEU A 102 7.94 8.90 14.33
CA LEU A 102 9.29 8.68 13.83
C LEU A 102 10.09 7.72 14.69
N ASN A 103 9.97 7.79 16.02
CA ASN A 103 10.63 6.79 16.86
C ASN A 103 10.12 5.38 16.55
N THR A 104 8.84 5.21 16.23
CA THR A 104 8.29 3.92 15.79
C THR A 104 8.88 3.48 14.46
N ILE A 105 8.84 4.36 13.44
CA ILE A 105 9.37 4.08 12.09
C ILE A 105 10.87 3.77 12.12
N LEU A 106 11.63 4.52 12.91
CA LEU A 106 13.09 4.40 13.01
C LEU A 106 13.53 3.30 13.99
N GLY A 107 12.60 2.52 14.56
CA GLY A 107 12.92 1.39 15.44
C GLY A 107 13.44 1.79 16.83
N LEU A 108 13.20 3.03 17.25
CA LEU A 108 13.70 3.61 18.49
C LEU A 108 12.81 3.31 19.72
N TYR A 109 11.70 2.57 19.58
CA TYR A 109 10.79 2.28 20.70
C TYR A 109 11.15 1.04 21.56
N ARG A 110 12.16 0.24 21.21
CA ARG A 110 12.47 -1.00 21.99
C ARG A 110 13.29 -0.71 23.26
N GLY A 111 12.66 -0.76 24.42
CA GLY A 111 13.28 -0.93 25.75
C GLY A 111 13.27 0.29 26.68
N ASN A 112 13.13 0.04 27.98
CA ASN A 112 13.22 1.03 29.08
C ASN A 112 14.59 1.75 29.03
N LYS A 113 14.67 2.91 28.39
CA LYS A 113 15.74 3.90 28.60
C LYS A 113 15.36 5.22 27.93
N LYS A 114 15.58 6.33 28.64
CA LYS A 114 15.32 7.74 28.24
C LYS A 114 16.11 8.23 27.00
N ASP A 115 16.78 7.35 26.26
CA ASP A 115 17.83 7.69 25.28
C ASP A 115 17.48 7.45 23.80
N LYS A 116 16.31 6.91 23.49
CA LYS A 116 15.93 6.63 22.10
C LYS A 116 15.07 7.76 21.51
N ASP A 117 15.70 8.90 21.26
CA ASP A 117 15.11 10.05 20.56
C ASP A 117 15.83 10.24 19.23
N TRP A 118 15.09 10.21 18.12
CA TRP A 118 15.65 10.37 16.77
C TRP A 118 16.52 11.63 16.64
N ARG A 119 16.22 12.71 17.38
CA ARG A 119 17.03 13.93 17.37
C ARG A 119 18.42 13.66 17.91
N ARG A 120 18.53 12.92 19.01
CA ARG A 120 19.83 12.54 19.60
C ARG A 120 20.54 11.50 18.76
N THR A 121 19.79 10.59 18.13
CA THR A 121 20.38 9.53 17.31
C THR A 121 20.98 10.08 16.02
N TYR A 122 20.28 10.98 15.33
CA TYR A 122 20.62 11.37 13.96
C TYR A 122 21.07 12.82 13.79
N LEU A 123 20.70 13.74 14.67
CA LEU A 123 21.10 15.14 14.53
C LEU A 123 22.38 15.43 15.30
N LYS A 124 23.34 16.05 14.61
CA LYS A 124 24.58 16.54 15.21
C LYS A 124 24.31 17.56 16.32
N GLN A 125 24.94 17.34 17.45
CA GLN A 125 25.10 18.25 18.56
C GLN A 125 26.49 18.88 18.52
N THR A 126 26.74 19.85 19.40
CA THR A 126 27.99 20.61 19.40
C THR A 126 29.18 19.66 19.53
N LYS A 127 30.12 19.72 18.57
CA LYS A 127 31.35 18.90 18.43
C LYS A 127 31.19 17.51 17.79
N GLU A 128 29.99 17.09 17.36
CA GLU A 128 29.82 15.83 16.63
C GLU A 128 30.21 15.96 15.15
N THR A 129 30.87 14.94 14.61
CA THR A 129 31.39 14.84 13.22
C THR A 129 30.46 14.02 12.32
N ASP A 130 30.76 13.94 11.03
CA ASP A 130 30.06 13.03 10.10
C ASP A 130 30.24 11.55 10.46
N ILE A 131 31.31 11.18 11.16
CA ILE A 131 31.50 9.82 11.64
C ILE A 131 30.55 9.52 12.80
N ASP A 132 30.34 10.50 13.68
CA ASP A 132 29.43 10.35 14.83
C ASP A 132 27.95 10.30 14.40
N LYS A 133 27.60 11.03 13.34
CA LYS A 133 26.24 11.18 12.81
C LYS A 133 26.22 11.14 11.28
N PRO A 134 26.48 9.97 10.66
CA PRO A 134 26.60 9.85 9.20
C PRO A 134 25.32 10.19 8.44
N TYR A 135 24.15 10.03 9.09
CA TYR A 135 22.86 10.31 8.48
C TYR A 135 22.26 11.66 8.89
N HIS A 136 23.09 12.61 9.33
CA HIS A 136 22.62 13.94 9.72
C HIS A 136 21.82 14.65 8.61
N ASN A 137 22.43 14.73 7.43
CA ASN A 137 21.82 15.42 6.29
C ASN A 137 20.57 14.67 5.80
N ASP A 138 20.63 13.34 5.70
CA ASP A 138 19.48 12.51 5.33
C ASP A 138 18.28 12.74 6.27
N MET A 139 18.52 12.78 7.58
CA MET A 139 17.46 13.06 8.56
C MET A 139 16.86 14.46 8.37
N LEU A 140 17.67 15.48 8.09
CA LEU A 140 17.17 16.83 7.84
C LEU A 140 16.34 16.91 6.56
N LYS A 141 16.75 16.22 5.49
CA LYS A 141 15.97 16.10 4.26
C LYS A 141 14.67 15.32 4.48
N CYS A 142 14.67 14.27 5.31
CA CYS A 142 13.45 13.58 5.72
C CYS A 142 12.46 14.52 6.41
N LEU A 143 12.95 15.33 7.36
CA LEU A 143 12.11 16.29 8.07
C LEU A 143 11.53 17.35 7.15
N TYR A 144 12.26 17.79 6.12
CA TYR A 144 11.77 18.71 5.11
C TYR A 144 10.51 18.15 4.43
N LEU A 145 10.58 16.97 3.82
CA LEU A 145 9.43 16.34 3.17
C LEU A 145 8.28 16.02 4.15
N LEU A 146 8.60 15.50 5.34
CA LEU A 146 7.60 15.16 6.35
C LEU A 146 6.88 16.40 6.91
N ALA A 147 7.53 17.56 6.95
CA ALA A 147 6.89 18.81 7.36
C ALA A 147 5.78 19.22 6.38
N HIS A 148 6.02 19.11 5.07
CA HIS A 148 5.00 19.38 4.05
C HIS A 148 3.81 18.40 4.16
N LEU A 149 4.10 17.12 4.34
CA LEU A 149 3.10 16.08 4.58
C LEU A 149 2.29 16.35 5.86
N HIS A 150 2.92 16.77 6.96
CA HIS A 150 2.25 17.15 8.21
C HIS A 150 1.35 18.38 8.05
N LYS A 151 1.83 19.38 7.31
CA LYS A 151 1.07 20.61 7.04
C LYS A 151 -0.21 20.31 6.26
N ALA A 152 -0.15 19.36 5.32
CA ALA A 152 -1.33 18.91 4.58
C ALA A 152 -2.33 18.17 5.49
N SER A 153 -1.84 17.26 6.34
CA SER A 153 -2.63 16.68 7.42
C SER A 153 -1.73 16.09 8.51
N PRO A 154 -1.95 16.43 9.80
CA PRO A 154 -1.21 15.83 10.91
C PRO A 154 -1.36 14.30 11.01
N THR A 155 -2.43 13.73 10.46
CA THR A 155 -2.69 12.28 10.52
C THR A 155 -1.83 11.48 9.54
N PHE A 156 -1.26 12.10 8.52
CA PHE A 156 -0.47 11.38 7.50
C PHE A 156 0.82 10.77 8.07
N ILE A 157 1.49 11.47 9.00
CA ILE A 157 2.68 10.92 9.68
C ILE A 157 2.30 9.71 10.54
N ARG A 158 1.13 9.76 11.20
CA ARG A 158 0.61 8.62 11.95
C ARG A 158 0.45 7.41 11.04
N GLN A 159 -0.13 7.59 9.85
CA GLN A 159 -0.36 6.51 8.88
C GLN A 159 0.94 5.87 8.38
N LEU A 160 2.05 6.62 8.27
CA LEU A 160 3.36 6.05 7.95
C LEU A 160 3.87 5.05 9.00
N ALA A 161 3.46 5.21 10.27
CA ALA A 161 3.99 4.47 11.41
C ALA A 161 3.13 3.30 11.88
N LEU A 162 1.88 3.18 11.40
CA LEU A 162 0.93 2.17 11.89
C LEU A 162 1.08 0.85 11.14
N VAL A 163 1.59 -0.15 11.84
CA VAL A 163 1.67 -1.55 11.39
C VAL A 163 0.47 -2.31 11.97
N ASN A 164 -0.07 -3.28 11.23
CA ASN A 164 -1.24 -4.10 11.63
C ASN A 164 -2.51 -3.27 11.90
N ASP A 165 -2.73 -2.17 11.16
CA ASP A 165 -3.94 -1.38 11.26
C ASP A 165 -4.88 -1.67 10.09
N ALA A 166 -6.05 -2.25 10.37
CA ALA A 166 -7.12 -2.53 9.39
C ALA A 166 -7.69 -1.25 8.75
N TRP A 167 -7.32 -0.08 9.28
CA TRP A 167 -7.74 1.24 8.81
C TRP A 167 -6.58 2.05 8.21
N SER A 168 -5.38 1.47 8.18
CA SER A 168 -4.30 1.97 7.34
C SER A 168 -4.77 1.99 5.89
N THR A 169 -4.13 2.80 5.08
CA THR A 169 -4.40 2.84 3.64
C THR A 169 -3.45 1.86 2.97
N ASP A 170 -3.89 0.98 2.06
CA ASP A 170 -2.93 0.34 1.15
C ASP A 170 -2.42 1.42 0.18
N LEU A 171 -1.12 1.68 0.25
CA LEU A 171 -0.45 2.83 -0.35
C LEU A 171 0.22 2.52 -1.66
N ARG A 172 -0.04 1.33 -2.23
CA ARG A 172 0.45 0.95 -3.56
C ARG A 172 -0.31 1.71 -4.63
N VAL A 173 0.09 2.98 -4.67
CA VAL A 173 0.15 3.92 -5.76
C VAL A 173 -1.12 4.04 -6.63
N TYR A 174 -1.72 5.23 -6.51
CA TYR A 174 -2.80 5.78 -7.35
C TYR A 174 -4.16 5.08 -7.40
N TYR A 175 -4.55 4.31 -6.38
CA TYR A 175 -5.97 4.06 -6.16
C TYR A 175 -6.55 4.94 -5.03
N PRO A 176 -7.30 6.00 -5.36
CA PRO A 176 -7.80 6.91 -4.35
C PRO A 176 -8.96 6.34 -3.54
N ARG A 177 -8.72 6.10 -2.25
CA ARG A 177 -9.71 5.73 -1.23
C ARG A 177 -10.63 6.91 -0.88
N LYS A 178 -11.77 7.14 -1.57
CA LYS A 178 -12.60 8.35 -1.27
C LYS A 178 -13.38 8.26 0.05
N ASP A 179 -13.26 7.16 0.78
CA ASP A 179 -13.73 6.99 2.16
C ASP A 179 -12.84 7.66 3.21
N PHE A 180 -11.61 7.99 2.83
CA PHE A 180 -10.67 8.70 3.69
C PHE A 180 -10.53 10.14 3.20
N VAL A 181 -10.82 11.10 4.08
CA VAL A 181 -10.60 12.51 3.76
C VAL A 181 -9.12 12.67 3.43
N PHE A 182 -8.83 13.23 2.25
CA PHE A 182 -7.47 13.47 1.76
C PHE A 182 -6.68 12.23 1.28
N SER A 183 -7.31 11.10 0.96
CA SER A 183 -6.59 9.91 0.42
C SER A 183 -5.81 10.17 -0.86
N GLU A 184 -6.41 10.87 -1.82
CA GLU A 184 -5.76 11.27 -3.08
C GLU A 184 -4.52 12.10 -2.82
N GLU A 185 -4.64 13.02 -1.87
CA GLU A 185 -3.58 13.92 -1.47
C GLU A 185 -2.47 13.14 -0.75
N TYR A 186 -2.84 12.23 0.16
CA TYR A 186 -1.90 11.35 0.86
C TYR A 186 -1.15 10.44 -0.10
N GLY A 187 -1.84 9.82 -1.05
CA GLY A 187 -1.24 9.00 -2.11
C GLY A 187 -0.27 9.80 -2.96
N GLY A 188 -0.62 11.05 -3.32
CA GLY A 188 0.30 11.98 -3.97
C GLY A 188 1.54 12.30 -3.13
N TYR A 189 1.37 12.54 -1.82
CA TYR A 189 2.50 12.79 -0.92
C TYR A 189 3.41 11.57 -0.75
N LEU A 190 2.85 10.37 -0.72
CA LEU A 190 3.64 9.15 -0.65
C LEU A 190 4.41 8.91 -1.94
N ALA A 191 3.77 9.07 -3.09
CA ALA A 191 4.47 9.01 -4.38
C ALA A 191 5.62 10.04 -4.43
N GLU A 192 5.39 11.26 -3.92
CA GLU A 192 6.44 12.27 -3.75
C GLU A 192 7.56 11.77 -2.83
N LEU A 193 7.28 11.21 -1.64
CA LEU A 193 8.30 10.63 -0.77
C LEU A 193 9.13 9.55 -1.50
N TYR A 194 8.46 8.61 -2.18
CA TYR A 194 9.12 7.53 -2.92
C TYR A 194 10.01 8.07 -4.03
N SER A 195 9.46 8.90 -4.93
CA SER A 195 10.21 9.47 -6.05
C SER A 195 11.42 10.27 -5.57
N ASN A 196 11.26 11.12 -4.55
CA ASN A 196 12.35 11.96 -4.06
C ASN A 196 13.43 11.16 -3.33
N MET A 197 13.05 10.31 -2.37
CA MET A 197 14.00 9.57 -1.53
C MET A 197 14.75 8.47 -2.31
N LEU A 198 14.15 7.90 -3.36
CA LEU A 198 14.76 6.84 -4.16
C LEU A 198 15.57 7.35 -5.36
N TYR A 199 15.39 8.58 -5.81
CA TYR A 199 15.91 9.05 -7.10
C TYR A 199 17.42 8.80 -7.27
N HIS A 200 18.22 9.16 -6.26
CA HIS A 200 19.67 9.00 -6.25
C HIS A 200 20.15 7.71 -5.57
N GLN A 201 19.24 6.81 -5.17
CA GLN A 201 19.62 5.56 -4.51
C GLN A 201 20.19 4.56 -5.52
N PRO A 202 21.11 3.67 -5.07
CA PRO A 202 21.59 2.56 -5.89
C PRO A 202 20.45 1.67 -6.40
N ASN A 203 20.64 1.07 -7.56
CA ASN A 203 19.66 0.17 -8.17
C ASN A 203 19.26 -0.95 -7.20
N GLU A 204 20.23 -1.51 -6.52
CA GLU A 204 20.13 -2.56 -5.53
C GLU A 204 19.09 -2.22 -4.45
N VAL A 205 19.16 -1.00 -3.93
CA VAL A 205 18.26 -0.49 -2.88
C VAL A 205 16.87 -0.23 -3.43
N ARG A 206 16.78 0.40 -4.61
CA ARG A 206 15.50 0.67 -5.29
C ARG A 206 14.73 -0.63 -5.57
N LYS A 207 15.43 -1.65 -6.08
CA LYS A 207 14.85 -2.96 -6.37
C LYS A 207 14.21 -3.58 -5.13
N VAL A 208 14.93 -3.67 -4.01
CA VAL A 208 14.37 -4.25 -2.77
C VAL A 208 13.14 -3.48 -2.31
N LEU A 209 13.21 -2.15 -2.26
CA LEU A 209 12.10 -1.34 -1.74
C LEU A 209 10.85 -1.39 -2.62
N LYS A 210 11.02 -1.43 -3.94
CA LYS A 210 9.89 -1.51 -4.90
C LYS A 210 9.34 -2.92 -5.07
N ASN A 211 10.09 -3.96 -4.71
CA ASN A 211 9.67 -5.35 -4.74
C ASN A 211 9.27 -5.92 -3.37
N LEU A 212 9.32 -5.12 -2.29
CA LEU A 212 9.31 -5.68 -0.93
C LEU A 212 8.07 -6.53 -0.61
N ASP A 213 6.92 -6.19 -1.19
CA ASP A 213 5.69 -6.98 -1.08
C ASP A 213 5.83 -8.36 -1.73
N ARG A 214 6.26 -8.41 -3.00
CA ARG A 214 6.55 -9.66 -3.71
C ARG A 214 7.63 -10.47 -3.00
N LEU A 215 8.68 -9.81 -2.51
CA LEU A 215 9.74 -10.47 -1.75
C LEU A 215 9.16 -11.17 -0.52
N ILE A 216 8.30 -10.48 0.23
CA ILE A 216 7.67 -11.04 1.42
C ILE A 216 6.76 -12.21 1.07
N ASP A 217 5.87 -12.07 0.09
CA ASP A 217 4.95 -13.13 -0.33
C ASP A 217 5.72 -14.40 -0.72
N LYS A 218 6.79 -14.25 -1.50
CA LYS A 218 7.62 -15.37 -1.92
C LYS A 218 8.45 -15.99 -0.80
N MET A 219 9.01 -15.17 0.11
CA MET A 219 9.71 -15.69 1.28
C MET A 219 8.78 -16.46 2.23
N VAL A 220 7.48 -16.12 2.26
CA VAL A 220 6.47 -16.85 3.04
C VAL A 220 6.14 -18.21 2.42
N GLU A 221 6.11 -18.28 1.08
CA GLU A 221 5.86 -19.51 0.32
C GLU A 221 6.99 -20.55 0.46
N LEU A 222 8.23 -20.13 0.79
CA LEU A 222 9.44 -20.96 0.80
C LEU A 222 9.79 -21.44 2.23
N PRO A 223 9.29 -22.60 2.71
CA PRO A 223 9.19 -22.86 4.14
C PRO A 223 10.37 -23.66 4.72
N GLU A 224 11.27 -24.23 3.92
CA GLU A 224 12.20 -25.27 4.38
C GLU A 224 13.61 -25.18 3.78
N GLY A 225 14.61 -25.78 4.44
CA GLY A 225 16.00 -25.82 3.99
C GLY A 225 16.77 -24.51 4.19
N ILE A 226 17.61 -24.15 3.22
CA ILE A 226 18.53 -22.99 3.27
C ILE A 226 17.77 -21.67 3.54
N PHE A 227 16.52 -21.58 3.10
CA PHE A 227 15.64 -20.43 3.34
C PHE A 227 15.38 -20.16 4.81
N ARG A 228 15.31 -21.21 5.64
CA ARG A 228 15.10 -21.08 7.08
C ARG A 228 16.26 -20.35 7.74
N ASP A 229 17.48 -20.68 7.34
CA ASP A 229 18.72 -20.09 7.89
C ASP A 229 18.85 -18.62 7.48
N ILE A 230 18.46 -18.27 6.25
CA ILE A 230 18.42 -16.88 5.77
C ILE A 230 17.48 -16.03 6.62
N LEU A 231 16.27 -16.51 6.92
CA LEU A 231 15.31 -15.76 7.74
C LEU A 231 15.80 -15.52 9.19
N ASP A 232 16.79 -16.27 9.65
CA ASP A 232 17.40 -16.11 10.98
C ASP A 232 18.63 -15.16 10.95
N ARG A 233 19.15 -14.79 9.77
CA ARG A 233 20.23 -13.80 9.61
C ARG A 233 19.82 -12.42 10.12
N ARG A 234 20.78 -11.66 10.64
CA ARG A 234 20.63 -10.27 11.09
C ARG A 234 21.82 -9.46 10.62
N SER A 235 21.59 -8.20 10.27
CA SER A 235 22.63 -7.26 9.86
C SER A 235 22.58 -6.00 10.71
N ALA A 236 23.68 -5.25 10.71
CA ALA A 236 23.74 -3.96 11.39
C ALA A 236 22.73 -2.99 10.78
N ASP A 237 22.08 -2.20 11.65
CA ASP A 237 21.04 -1.25 11.30
C ASP A 237 21.62 0.06 10.72
N ASN A 238 22.24 -0.07 9.55
CA ASN A 238 22.95 0.99 8.83
C ASN A 238 22.13 1.55 7.65
N ASP A 239 20.83 1.28 7.57
CA ASP A 239 19.97 2.00 6.61
C ASP A 239 19.85 3.48 7.04
N SER A 240 19.84 4.39 6.08
CA SER A 240 19.53 5.80 6.35
C SER A 240 18.07 5.97 6.83
N PRO A 241 17.75 7.04 7.58
CA PRO A 241 16.39 7.36 7.97
C PRO A 241 15.37 7.33 6.82
N SER A 242 15.71 7.87 5.65
CA SER A 242 14.85 7.84 4.45
C SER A 242 14.50 6.42 4.03
N LEU A 243 15.49 5.54 3.93
CA LEU A 243 15.31 4.14 3.58
C LEU A 243 14.49 3.37 4.63
N LYS A 244 14.66 3.69 5.92
CA LYS A 244 13.80 3.14 6.98
C LYS A 244 12.36 3.59 6.83
N ILE A 245 12.11 4.87 6.55
CA ILE A 245 10.75 5.39 6.33
C ILE A 245 10.05 4.62 5.20
N LEU A 246 10.73 4.43 4.06
CA LEU A 246 10.15 3.69 2.93
C LEU A 246 9.96 2.19 3.24
N LYS A 247 10.95 1.55 3.87
CA LYS A 247 10.87 0.12 4.24
C LYS A 247 9.71 -0.16 5.18
N TYR A 248 9.58 0.63 6.24
CA TYR A 248 8.51 0.45 7.22
C TYR A 248 7.14 0.85 6.68
N ASN A 249 7.07 1.81 5.75
CA ASN A 249 5.84 2.11 5.04
C ASN A 249 5.32 0.89 4.25
N GLN A 250 6.19 0.19 3.53
CA GLN A 250 5.82 -1.06 2.84
C GLN A 250 5.32 -2.14 3.82
N ILE A 251 6.02 -2.32 4.94
CA ILE A 251 5.60 -3.26 5.99
C ILE A 251 4.20 -2.90 6.53
N SER A 252 3.91 -1.61 6.73
CA SER A 252 2.59 -1.14 7.17
C SER A 252 1.49 -1.48 6.16
N SER A 253 1.75 -1.33 4.85
CA SER A 253 0.81 -1.74 3.79
C SER A 253 0.55 -3.26 3.77
N ILE A 254 1.59 -4.08 3.92
CA ILE A 254 1.43 -5.55 3.91
C ILE A 254 0.63 -6.02 5.12
N THR A 255 0.96 -5.50 6.30
CA THR A 255 0.29 -5.87 7.55
C THR A 255 -1.13 -5.32 7.67
N HIS A 256 -1.49 -4.27 6.92
CA HIS A 256 -2.86 -3.78 6.82
C HIS A 256 -3.82 -4.88 6.34
N HIS A 257 -3.45 -5.61 5.28
CA HIS A 257 -4.31 -6.67 4.72
C HIS A 257 -4.59 -7.78 5.73
N GLN A 258 -3.57 -8.22 6.46
CA GLN A 258 -3.72 -9.22 7.52
C GLN A 258 -4.61 -8.72 8.65
N ALA A 259 -4.46 -7.45 9.04
CA ALA A 259 -5.30 -6.84 10.06
C ALA A 259 -6.76 -6.72 9.59
N LEU A 260 -6.97 -6.35 8.33
CA LEU A 260 -8.30 -6.26 7.72
C LEU A 260 -8.98 -7.62 7.62
N GLN A 261 -8.28 -8.64 7.14
CA GLN A 261 -8.79 -10.02 7.10
C GLN A 261 -9.16 -10.51 8.50
N ARG A 262 -8.28 -10.30 9.48
CA ARG A 262 -8.56 -10.64 10.88
C ARG A 262 -9.81 -9.93 11.40
N TYR A 263 -9.97 -8.64 11.12
CA TYR A 263 -11.14 -7.87 11.51
C TYR A 263 -12.44 -8.39 10.88
N LEU A 264 -12.39 -8.78 9.60
CA LEU A 264 -13.55 -9.25 8.85
C LEU A 264 -13.92 -10.72 9.11
N THR A 265 -12.97 -11.54 9.57
CA THR A 265 -13.15 -12.99 9.73
C THR A 265 -14.40 -13.34 10.55
N ASP A 266 -14.61 -12.66 11.68
CA ASP A 266 -15.77 -12.92 12.56
C ASP A 266 -17.07 -12.26 12.07
N LYS A 267 -17.00 -11.44 11.01
CA LYS A 267 -18.13 -10.70 10.45
C LYS A 267 -18.76 -11.38 9.25
N ILE A 268 -18.01 -12.24 8.55
CA ILE A 268 -18.47 -12.91 7.33
C ILE A 268 -19.12 -14.28 7.56
N THR A 269 -19.02 -14.82 8.78
CA THR A 269 -19.49 -16.17 9.15
C THR A 269 -20.96 -16.22 9.57
N GLY A 270 -21.71 -15.13 9.39
CA GLY A 270 -23.12 -15.05 9.73
C GLY A 270 -23.97 -16.06 8.96
N ALA A 271 -24.98 -16.63 9.62
CA ALA A 271 -25.93 -17.55 9.00
C ALA A 271 -26.75 -16.82 7.92
N PHE A 272 -27.02 -17.51 6.81
CA PHE A 272 -27.87 -17.04 5.72
C PHE A 272 -28.69 -18.19 5.15
N TYR A 273 -29.82 -17.87 4.53
CA TYR A 273 -30.79 -18.84 4.02
C TYR A 273 -31.15 -18.52 2.56
N ASP A 274 -31.66 -19.50 1.83
CA ASP A 274 -31.99 -19.37 0.40
C ASP A 274 -33.14 -18.40 0.10
N ASP A 275 -33.89 -18.01 1.12
CA ASP A 275 -35.01 -17.06 1.07
C ASP A 275 -34.64 -15.66 1.62
N SER A 276 -33.41 -15.45 2.08
CA SER A 276 -33.00 -14.19 2.73
C SER A 276 -33.17 -12.97 1.83
N PHE A 277 -32.88 -13.11 0.52
CA PHE A 277 -33.10 -12.04 -0.45
C PHE A 277 -34.58 -11.72 -0.65
N ASP A 278 -35.43 -12.75 -0.69
CA ASP A 278 -36.89 -12.54 -0.79
C ASP A 278 -37.46 -11.91 0.47
N CYS A 279 -36.96 -12.26 1.64
CA CYS A 279 -37.30 -11.58 2.89
C CYS A 279 -36.90 -10.10 2.86
N LEU A 280 -35.73 -9.77 2.30
CA LEU A 280 -35.26 -8.38 2.20
C LEU A 280 -36.15 -7.51 1.30
N LYS A 281 -36.74 -8.06 0.23
CA LYS A 281 -37.68 -7.33 -0.66
C LYS A 281 -38.87 -6.73 0.11
N ASN A 282 -39.27 -7.37 1.20
CA ASN A 282 -40.42 -6.96 2.00
C ASN A 282 -40.05 -6.00 3.15
N ARG A 283 -38.77 -5.66 3.29
CA ARG A 283 -38.28 -4.78 4.36
C ARG A 283 -38.41 -3.31 3.95
N ASP A 284 -38.90 -2.47 4.86
CA ASP A 284 -38.81 -1.01 4.70
C ASP A 284 -37.32 -0.60 4.70
N ASN A 285 -36.91 0.07 3.63
CA ASN A 285 -35.51 0.42 3.41
C ASN A 285 -35.19 1.86 3.84
N HIS A 286 -36.18 2.68 4.25
CA HIS A 286 -36.00 4.06 4.73
C HIS A 286 -34.99 4.91 3.92
N GLY A 287 -34.90 4.69 2.60
CA GLY A 287 -33.94 5.39 1.72
C GLY A 287 -32.49 4.88 1.75
N LEU A 288 -32.22 3.73 2.36
CA LEU A 288 -30.96 2.98 2.27
C LEU A 288 -30.96 2.06 1.03
N ALA A 289 -30.12 1.01 1.01
CA ALA A 289 -30.11 0.04 -0.09
C ALA A 289 -31.44 -0.76 -0.16
N ASN A 290 -31.92 -1.00 -1.38
CA ASN A 290 -33.08 -1.82 -1.69
C ASN A 290 -32.62 -3.14 -2.35
N GLU A 291 -33.53 -4.07 -2.57
CA GLU A 291 -33.26 -5.40 -3.16
C GLU A 291 -32.46 -5.31 -4.47
N ARG A 292 -32.75 -4.34 -5.34
CA ARG A 292 -32.02 -4.16 -6.60
C ARG A 292 -30.55 -3.83 -6.35
N HIS A 293 -30.25 -2.99 -5.37
CA HIS A 293 -28.86 -2.68 -5.03
C HIS A 293 -28.09 -3.92 -4.55
N TYR A 294 -28.71 -4.77 -3.71
CA TYR A 294 -28.10 -6.03 -3.25
C TYR A 294 -27.86 -6.99 -4.42
N TRP A 295 -28.81 -7.09 -5.37
CA TRP A 295 -28.66 -7.92 -6.56
C TRP A 295 -27.51 -7.46 -7.47
N LEU A 296 -27.42 -6.14 -7.71
CA LEU A 296 -26.33 -5.57 -8.52
C LEU A 296 -24.97 -5.76 -7.85
N VAL A 297 -24.87 -5.55 -6.54
CA VAL A 297 -23.62 -5.77 -5.79
C VAL A 297 -23.22 -7.25 -5.80
N ALA A 298 -24.17 -8.18 -5.68
CA ALA A 298 -23.90 -9.61 -5.82
C ALA A 298 -23.28 -9.93 -7.21
N ALA A 299 -23.85 -9.40 -8.28
CA ALA A 299 -23.28 -9.53 -9.62
C ALA A 299 -21.88 -8.90 -9.75
N GLN A 300 -21.65 -7.75 -9.12
CA GLN A 300 -20.34 -7.10 -9.09
C GLN A 300 -19.31 -7.94 -8.33
N CYS A 301 -19.68 -8.56 -7.21
CA CYS A 301 -18.80 -9.46 -6.46
C CYS A 301 -18.41 -10.69 -7.31
N LEU A 302 -19.36 -11.28 -8.06
CA LEU A 302 -19.06 -12.34 -9.01
C LEU A 302 -18.06 -11.85 -10.08
N ARG A 303 -18.31 -10.69 -10.70
CA ARG A 303 -17.40 -10.11 -11.70
C ARG A 303 -15.98 -9.85 -11.16
N LEU A 304 -15.87 -9.35 -9.92
CA LEU A 304 -14.58 -9.12 -9.26
C LEU A 304 -13.84 -10.45 -9.00
N LYS A 305 -14.57 -11.52 -8.62
CA LYS A 305 -14.00 -12.86 -8.44
C LYS A 305 -13.44 -13.43 -9.75
N LEU A 306 -14.16 -13.25 -10.86
CA LEU A 306 -13.78 -13.74 -12.19
C LEU A 306 -12.54 -13.03 -12.78
N ARG A 307 -12.15 -11.87 -12.23
CA ARG A 307 -11.02 -11.01 -12.63
C ARG A 307 -11.14 -10.40 -14.03
N ASN A 308 -11.53 -11.16 -15.03
CA ASN A 308 -11.65 -10.73 -16.43
C ASN A 308 -13.11 -10.43 -16.82
N SER A 309 -13.29 -9.57 -17.84
CA SER A 309 -14.60 -9.34 -18.45
C SER A 309 -15.08 -10.59 -19.18
N MET A 310 -16.39 -10.75 -19.23
CA MET A 310 -17.03 -11.90 -19.85
C MET A 310 -17.75 -11.47 -21.14
N THR A 311 -17.81 -12.36 -22.12
CA THR A 311 -18.66 -12.17 -23.32
C THR A 311 -19.77 -13.20 -23.32
N LYS A 312 -21.03 -12.77 -23.52
CA LYS A 312 -22.17 -13.68 -23.65
C LYS A 312 -22.27 -14.22 -25.09
N LYS A 313 -22.38 -15.54 -25.24
CA LYS A 313 -22.72 -16.20 -26.51
C LYS A 313 -23.78 -17.27 -26.24
N GLY A 314 -25.02 -16.99 -26.66
CA GLY A 314 -26.16 -17.83 -26.30
C GLY A 314 -26.38 -17.85 -24.78
N ASP A 315 -26.51 -19.06 -24.21
CA ASP A 315 -26.73 -19.28 -22.78
C ASP A 315 -25.43 -19.43 -21.97
N TYR A 316 -24.28 -19.07 -22.55
CA TYR A 316 -22.97 -19.21 -21.93
C TYR A 316 -22.21 -17.89 -21.91
N TRP A 317 -21.44 -17.72 -20.85
CA TRP A 317 -20.50 -16.63 -20.65
C TRP A 317 -19.08 -17.14 -20.77
N TYR A 318 -18.22 -16.41 -21.48
CA TYR A 318 -16.84 -16.80 -21.76
C TYR A 318 -15.85 -15.74 -21.27
N SER A 319 -14.81 -16.17 -20.56
CA SER A 319 -13.63 -15.35 -20.26
C SER A 319 -12.51 -15.62 -21.28
N ASP A 320 -11.61 -14.66 -21.48
CA ASP A 320 -10.34 -14.88 -22.18
C ASP A 320 -9.55 -15.97 -21.42
N GLY A 321 -9.53 -17.20 -21.96
CA GLY A 321 -8.98 -18.39 -21.28
C GLY A 321 -9.78 -19.69 -21.39
N ASN A 322 -10.84 -19.75 -22.22
CA ASN A 322 -11.65 -20.95 -22.54
C ASN A 322 -12.54 -21.54 -21.43
N GLN A 323 -12.62 -20.95 -20.24
CA GLN A 323 -13.62 -21.38 -19.25
C GLN A 323 -14.97 -20.71 -19.55
N SER A 324 -15.98 -21.54 -19.82
CA SER A 324 -17.36 -21.08 -19.96
C SER A 324 -18.16 -21.34 -18.67
N ILE A 325 -19.06 -20.42 -18.35
CA ILE A 325 -20.05 -20.58 -17.28
C ILE A 325 -21.45 -20.42 -17.87
N SER A 326 -22.38 -21.31 -17.52
CA SER A 326 -23.74 -21.21 -18.03
C SER A 326 -24.47 -20.04 -17.39
N GLN A 327 -25.48 -19.49 -18.07
CA GLN A 327 -26.35 -18.46 -17.50
C GLN A 327 -27.03 -18.95 -16.20
N GLN A 328 -27.38 -20.23 -16.13
CA GLN A 328 -27.99 -20.84 -14.94
C GLN A 328 -27.03 -20.81 -13.74
N ASP A 329 -25.75 -21.13 -13.96
CA ASP A 329 -24.73 -21.07 -12.91
C ASP A 329 -24.45 -19.62 -12.46
N VAL A 330 -24.44 -18.67 -13.41
CA VAL A 330 -24.33 -17.23 -13.10
C VAL A 330 -25.50 -16.79 -12.21
N ASP A 331 -26.74 -17.12 -12.61
CA ASP A 331 -27.94 -16.74 -11.85
C ASP A 331 -27.95 -17.39 -10.47
N TYR A 332 -27.52 -18.66 -10.37
CA TYR A 332 -27.36 -19.36 -9.11
C TYR A 332 -26.35 -18.69 -8.18
N LEU A 333 -25.16 -18.34 -8.69
CA LEU A 333 -24.11 -17.68 -7.90
C LEU A 333 -24.55 -16.29 -7.44
N ILE A 334 -25.16 -15.49 -8.32
CA ILE A 334 -25.69 -14.17 -7.95
C ILE A 334 -26.78 -14.30 -6.89
N SER A 335 -27.68 -15.27 -7.03
CA SER A 335 -28.72 -15.53 -6.03
C SER A 335 -28.12 -15.91 -4.67
N LEU A 336 -27.12 -16.80 -4.65
CA LEU A 336 -26.41 -17.20 -3.44
C LEU A 336 -25.72 -16.00 -2.76
N HIS A 337 -25.05 -15.17 -3.55
CA HIS A 337 -24.39 -13.94 -3.07
C HIS A 337 -25.39 -12.94 -2.52
N ALA A 338 -26.50 -12.72 -3.22
CA ALA A 338 -27.56 -11.81 -2.80
C ALA A 338 -28.22 -12.27 -1.49
N ASN A 339 -28.47 -13.57 -1.34
CA ASN A 339 -28.98 -14.17 -0.11
C ASN A 339 -28.04 -13.95 1.08
N ALA A 340 -26.74 -14.16 0.90
CA ALA A 340 -25.75 -13.93 1.95
C ALA A 340 -25.72 -12.47 2.41
N LEU A 341 -25.63 -11.52 1.47
CA LEU A 341 -25.62 -10.08 1.78
C LEU A 341 -26.95 -9.60 2.37
N ALA A 342 -28.08 -10.15 1.90
CA ALA A 342 -29.41 -9.83 2.40
C ALA A 342 -29.63 -10.31 3.82
N ALA A 343 -29.15 -11.52 4.17
CA ALA A 343 -29.23 -12.03 5.54
C ALA A 343 -28.53 -11.10 6.54
N ASP A 344 -27.35 -10.60 6.19
CA ASP A 344 -26.59 -9.70 7.05
C ASP A 344 -27.27 -8.33 7.18
N ALA A 345 -27.95 -7.88 6.13
CA ALA A 345 -28.80 -6.70 6.19
C ALA A 345 -29.97 -6.93 7.16
N LEU A 346 -30.71 -8.03 7.01
CA LEU A 346 -31.85 -8.39 7.86
C LEU A 346 -31.47 -8.54 9.34
N GLN A 347 -30.21 -8.92 9.61
CA GLN A 347 -29.64 -9.02 10.97
C GLN A 347 -29.03 -7.71 11.48
N ASP A 348 -29.14 -6.62 10.72
CA ASP A 348 -28.57 -5.30 11.05
C ASP A 348 -27.08 -5.34 11.40
N LEU A 349 -26.29 -6.11 10.62
CA LEU A 349 -24.85 -6.21 10.83
C LEU A 349 -24.20 -4.82 10.75
N LYS A 350 -23.40 -4.51 11.77
CA LYS A 350 -22.58 -3.29 11.85
C LYS A 350 -21.09 -3.62 11.79
N LEU A 351 -20.37 -2.84 10.98
CA LEU A 351 -18.91 -2.78 10.98
C LEU A 351 -18.49 -1.51 11.74
N GLU A 352 -17.94 -1.67 12.95
CA GLU A 352 -17.48 -0.56 13.78
C GLU A 352 -16.04 -0.18 13.45
N SER A 353 -15.75 1.12 13.27
CA SER A 353 -14.41 1.65 13.04
C SER A 353 -13.89 2.43 14.26
N PRO A 354 -13.04 1.85 15.12
CA PRO A 354 -12.35 2.60 16.15
C PRO A 354 -11.17 3.37 15.52
N GLY A 355 -11.39 4.59 15.02
CA GLY A 355 -10.31 5.58 14.94
C GLY A 355 -9.94 6.24 13.61
N SER A 356 -10.86 6.39 12.65
CA SER A 356 -10.69 7.42 11.62
C SER A 356 -11.07 8.79 12.22
N LYS A 357 -10.19 9.79 12.08
CA LYS A 357 -10.28 11.10 12.76
C LYS A 357 -11.34 12.04 12.15
N SER A 358 -12.39 11.45 11.60
CA SER A 358 -13.60 12.12 11.13
C SER A 358 -14.76 11.16 11.30
N GLY A 359 -15.09 10.81 12.54
CA GLY A 359 -16.35 10.19 12.96
C GLY A 359 -17.57 11.04 12.56
N LYS A 360 -17.80 11.20 11.26
CA LYS A 360 -18.96 11.79 10.61
C LYS A 360 -19.32 10.90 9.42
N LYS A 361 -20.46 10.21 9.61
CA LYS A 361 -21.08 9.20 8.75
C LYS A 361 -20.11 8.17 8.19
N ASP A 362 -19.79 7.20 9.05
CA ASP A 362 -19.66 5.81 8.62
C ASP A 362 -20.77 5.54 7.60
N THR A 363 -20.38 5.32 6.35
CA THR A 363 -21.31 4.83 5.34
C THR A 363 -21.69 3.44 5.81
N SER A 364 -22.82 3.30 6.51
CA SER A 364 -23.34 1.99 6.95
C SER A 364 -23.26 0.98 5.81
N LEU A 365 -23.14 -0.32 6.11
CA LEU A 365 -23.07 -1.36 5.08
C LEU A 365 -24.16 -1.21 3.98
N PRO A 366 -25.45 -0.94 4.31
CA PRO A 366 -26.46 -0.63 3.30
C PRO A 366 -26.15 0.60 2.43
N ALA A 367 -25.61 1.67 3.02
CA ALA A 367 -25.21 2.84 2.26
C ALA A 367 -24.01 2.56 1.33
N ALA A 368 -23.10 1.65 1.72
CA ALA A 368 -21.98 1.23 0.90
C ALA A 368 -22.44 0.37 -0.28
N ILE A 369 -23.37 -0.56 -0.02
CA ILE A 369 -24.03 -1.38 -1.05
C ILE A 369 -24.74 -0.49 -2.08
N ARG A 370 -25.54 0.47 -1.61
CA ARG A 370 -26.22 1.42 -2.49
C ARG A 370 -25.23 2.19 -3.37
N LYS A 371 -24.19 2.75 -2.78
CA LYS A 371 -23.18 3.54 -3.51
C LYS A 371 -22.41 2.68 -4.53
N MET A 372 -22.08 1.45 -4.17
CA MET A 372 -21.39 0.49 -5.06
C MET A 372 -22.29 0.08 -6.24
N ALA A 373 -23.59 -0.13 -5.98
CA ALA A 373 -24.57 -0.38 -7.03
C ALA A 373 -24.74 0.81 -7.97
N GLU A 374 -24.88 2.03 -7.45
CA GLU A 374 -25.18 3.25 -8.23
C GLU A 374 -23.99 3.72 -9.10
N GLN A 375 -22.74 3.45 -8.72
CA GLN A 375 -21.56 3.95 -9.46
C GLN A 375 -21.09 3.03 -10.61
N ASN A 376 -21.55 1.78 -10.62
CA ASN A 376 -21.18 0.75 -11.59
C ASN A 376 -22.33 0.49 -12.57
N PRO A 377 -22.17 -0.36 -13.61
CA PRO A 377 -23.25 -0.65 -14.54
C PRO A 377 -24.52 -1.19 -13.87
N GLN A 378 -25.68 -0.94 -14.49
CA GLN A 378 -26.99 -1.04 -13.84
C GLN A 378 -27.76 -2.33 -14.16
N THR A 379 -27.14 -3.25 -14.88
CA THR A 379 -27.65 -4.58 -15.22
C THR A 379 -26.56 -5.65 -15.06
N VAL A 380 -26.97 -6.91 -14.83
CA VAL A 380 -26.04 -8.05 -14.66
C VAL A 380 -25.14 -8.22 -15.89
N ASN A 381 -25.71 -8.10 -17.10
CA ASN A 381 -24.94 -8.29 -18.33
C ASN A 381 -23.85 -7.22 -18.47
N GLU A 382 -24.22 -5.94 -18.31
CA GLU A 382 -23.25 -4.85 -18.39
C GLU A 382 -22.15 -4.97 -17.32
N ILE A 383 -22.51 -5.45 -16.10
CA ILE A 383 -21.53 -5.71 -15.03
C ILE A 383 -20.54 -6.80 -15.46
N LEU A 384 -21.01 -7.91 -16.02
CA LEU A 384 -20.16 -9.03 -16.43
C LEU A 384 -19.27 -8.67 -17.63
N GLU A 385 -19.78 -7.87 -18.56
CA GLU A 385 -19.06 -7.37 -19.74
C GLU A 385 -18.09 -6.24 -19.42
N ALA A 386 -18.27 -5.55 -18.29
CA ALA A 386 -17.45 -4.39 -17.94
C ALA A 386 -15.95 -4.77 -17.88
N PRO A 387 -15.06 -3.99 -18.53
CA PRO A 387 -13.62 -4.24 -18.48
C PRO A 387 -13.06 -4.02 -17.06
N ALA A 388 -13.64 -3.09 -16.31
CA ALA A 388 -13.30 -2.81 -14.92
C ALA A 388 -14.55 -2.34 -14.15
N LEU A 389 -14.54 -2.59 -12.84
CA LEU A 389 -15.53 -2.05 -11.91
C LEU A 389 -14.85 -1.01 -11.00
N ASP A 390 -15.54 0.09 -10.73
CA ASP A 390 -15.06 1.13 -9.83
C ASP A 390 -15.50 0.80 -8.40
N VAL A 391 -14.54 0.68 -7.48
CA VAL A 391 -14.78 0.56 -6.03
C VAL A 391 -14.12 1.70 -5.25
N ALA A 392 -13.54 2.71 -5.93
CA ALA A 392 -12.76 3.78 -5.33
C ALA A 392 -13.56 4.62 -4.33
N ASN A 393 -14.87 4.74 -4.56
CA ASN A 393 -15.73 5.51 -3.66
C ASN A 393 -16.31 4.69 -2.50
N ILE A 394 -15.97 3.41 -2.39
CA ILE A 394 -16.44 2.50 -1.34
C ILE A 394 -15.31 2.29 -0.34
N PRO A 395 -15.55 2.45 0.97
CA PRO A 395 -14.52 2.16 1.94
C PRO A 395 -14.06 0.71 1.84
N GLU A 396 -12.75 0.50 1.86
CA GLU A 396 -12.12 -0.79 1.59
C GLU A 396 -12.65 -1.90 2.50
N VAL A 397 -12.94 -1.58 3.77
CA VAL A 397 -13.55 -2.52 4.71
C VAL A 397 -14.87 -3.08 4.20
N TYR A 398 -15.73 -2.26 3.59
CA TYR A 398 -17.03 -2.70 3.06
C TYR A 398 -16.85 -3.46 1.75
N ALA A 399 -16.00 -2.95 0.84
CA ALA A 399 -15.71 -3.64 -0.43
C ALA A 399 -15.13 -5.04 -0.20
N LYS A 400 -14.16 -5.17 0.70
CA LYS A 400 -13.56 -6.46 1.08
C LYS A 400 -14.53 -7.33 1.87
N TYR A 401 -15.32 -6.75 2.75
CA TYR A 401 -16.39 -7.48 3.45
C TYR A 401 -17.35 -8.13 2.45
N MET A 402 -17.90 -7.37 1.49
CA MET A 402 -18.84 -7.89 0.50
C MET A 402 -18.21 -9.03 -0.32
N LEU A 403 -16.96 -8.85 -0.79
CA LEU A 403 -16.23 -9.88 -1.54
C LEU A 403 -15.95 -11.14 -0.72
N TYR A 404 -15.47 -11.01 0.52
CA TYR A 404 -15.19 -12.17 1.37
C TYR A 404 -16.47 -12.86 1.83
N ARG A 405 -17.56 -12.12 2.03
CA ARG A 405 -18.86 -12.67 2.41
C ARG A 405 -19.45 -13.54 1.30
N THR A 406 -19.36 -13.12 0.04
CA THR A 406 -19.85 -13.91 -1.09
C THR A 406 -18.96 -15.14 -1.35
N GLN A 407 -17.64 -15.00 -1.26
CA GLN A 407 -16.71 -16.14 -1.31
C GLN A 407 -16.97 -17.15 -0.20
N TYR A 408 -17.23 -16.68 1.02
CA TYR A 408 -17.61 -17.55 2.14
C TYR A 408 -18.92 -18.30 1.83
N ALA A 409 -19.93 -17.63 1.28
CA ALA A 409 -21.22 -18.25 0.97
C ALA A 409 -21.09 -19.39 -0.07
N GLU A 410 -20.28 -19.20 -1.10
CA GLU A 410 -19.94 -20.24 -2.07
C GLU A 410 -19.23 -21.43 -1.42
N LEU A 411 -18.14 -21.15 -0.68
CA LEU A 411 -17.36 -22.20 -0.01
C LEU A 411 -18.15 -22.88 1.11
N TYR A 412 -19.18 -22.23 1.66
CA TYR A 412 -20.09 -22.83 2.61
C TYR A 412 -20.90 -23.94 1.95
N ARG A 413 -21.42 -23.70 0.73
CA ARG A 413 -22.12 -24.72 -0.08
C ARG A 413 -21.20 -25.87 -0.49
N GLU A 414 -19.92 -25.58 -0.72
CA GLU A 414 -18.89 -26.60 -1.02
C GLU A 414 -18.34 -27.32 0.23
N GLN A 415 -18.78 -26.96 1.46
CA GLN A 415 -18.22 -27.45 2.72
C GLN A 415 -16.73 -27.14 2.94
N ARG A 416 -16.20 -26.12 2.24
CA ARG A 416 -14.81 -25.66 2.29
C ARG A 416 -14.61 -24.34 3.05
N HIS A 417 -15.69 -23.76 3.58
CA HIS A 417 -15.67 -22.49 4.31
C HIS A 417 -14.74 -22.48 5.53
N LEU A 418 -14.54 -23.61 6.23
CA LEU A 418 -13.61 -23.68 7.37
C LEU A 418 -12.15 -23.49 6.94
N GLU A 419 -11.77 -24.00 5.76
CA GLU A 419 -10.44 -23.78 5.18
C GLU A 419 -10.25 -22.31 4.83
N PHE A 420 -11.27 -21.68 4.23
CA PHE A 420 -11.25 -20.24 3.94
C PHE A 420 -11.05 -19.38 5.18
N ILE A 421 -11.82 -19.63 6.23
CA ILE A 421 -11.69 -18.93 7.52
C ILE A 421 -10.32 -19.17 8.16
N LYS A 422 -9.79 -20.39 8.06
CA LYS A 422 -8.42 -20.69 8.52
C LYS A 422 -7.38 -19.87 7.75
N ASN A 423 -7.54 -19.73 6.43
CA ASN A 423 -6.62 -19.00 5.55
C ASN A 423 -6.70 -17.47 5.72
N MET A 424 -7.81 -16.94 6.26
CA MET A 424 -7.92 -15.51 6.64
C MET A 424 -7.23 -15.16 7.97
N ARG A 425 -6.81 -16.17 8.76
CA ARG A 425 -6.05 -15.92 9.99
C ARG A 425 -4.60 -15.56 9.66
N PRO A 426 -3.93 -14.76 10.50
CA PRO A 426 -2.53 -14.41 10.29
C PRO A 426 -1.65 -15.66 10.13
N ASP A 427 -0.86 -15.70 9.06
CA ASP A 427 0.12 -16.77 8.84
C ASP A 427 1.38 -16.50 9.71
N PRO A 428 1.75 -17.40 10.64
CA PRO A 428 2.96 -17.26 11.44
C PRO A 428 4.24 -17.14 10.61
N LYS A 429 4.26 -17.67 9.37
CA LYS A 429 5.39 -17.52 8.45
C LYS A 429 5.59 -16.06 8.04
N VAL A 430 4.50 -15.31 7.86
CA VAL A 430 4.57 -13.87 7.57
C VAL A 430 5.23 -13.13 8.72
N GLU A 431 4.90 -13.47 9.98
CA GLU A 431 5.56 -12.86 11.14
C GLU A 431 7.06 -13.14 11.16
N LYS A 432 7.48 -14.36 10.81
CA LYS A 432 8.91 -14.71 10.71
C LYS A 432 9.60 -13.88 9.64
N VAL A 433 9.03 -13.78 8.43
CA VAL A 433 9.58 -13.00 7.33
C VAL A 433 9.63 -11.51 7.67
N LEU A 434 8.57 -10.95 8.26
CA LEU A 434 8.56 -9.56 8.72
C LEU A 434 9.62 -9.30 9.81
N SER A 435 9.88 -10.27 10.68
CA SER A 435 10.97 -10.17 11.66
C SER A 435 12.35 -10.13 10.96
N TYR A 436 12.54 -10.93 9.91
CA TYR A 436 13.75 -10.92 9.10
C TYR A 436 13.93 -9.56 8.41
N ILE A 437 12.92 -9.04 7.70
CA ILE A 437 12.98 -7.74 7.01
C ILE A 437 13.26 -6.59 7.98
N LYS A 438 12.63 -6.59 9.16
CA LYS A 438 12.88 -5.57 10.20
C LYS A 438 14.29 -5.69 10.81
N GLY A 439 14.84 -6.90 10.87
CA GLY A 439 16.14 -7.20 11.45
C GLY A 439 17.31 -7.03 10.49
N ASN A 440 17.07 -6.65 9.24
CA ASN A 440 18.10 -6.51 8.22
C ASN A 440 18.04 -5.17 7.48
N ASN A 441 19.21 -4.69 7.06
CA ASN A 441 19.32 -3.55 6.16
C ASN A 441 19.00 -3.95 4.71
N LEU A 442 18.70 -2.98 3.85
CA LEU A 442 18.23 -3.27 2.48
C LEU A 442 19.29 -3.97 1.62
N ALA A 443 20.57 -3.67 1.83
CA ALA A 443 21.66 -4.32 1.11
C ALA A 443 21.80 -5.80 1.49
N GLN A 444 21.62 -6.14 2.77
CA GLN A 444 21.60 -7.54 3.21
C GLN A 444 20.41 -8.30 2.61
N ILE A 445 19.23 -7.68 2.61
CA ILE A 445 18.02 -8.29 2.02
C ILE A 445 18.26 -8.57 0.52
N HIS A 446 18.84 -7.62 -0.20
CA HIS A 446 19.26 -7.84 -1.59
C HIS A 446 20.20 -9.05 -1.71
N ALA A 447 21.28 -9.07 -0.93
CA ALA A 447 22.30 -10.10 -1.03
C ALA A 447 21.70 -11.50 -0.79
N ASP A 448 20.86 -11.62 0.23
CA ASP A 448 20.16 -12.86 0.57
C ASP A 448 19.16 -13.28 -0.52
N VAL A 449 18.40 -12.36 -1.10
CA VAL A 449 17.50 -12.64 -2.24
C VAL A 449 18.30 -13.12 -3.46
N ASN A 450 19.42 -12.48 -3.76
CA ASN A 450 20.29 -12.91 -4.86
C ASN A 450 20.89 -14.30 -4.61
N GLU A 451 21.33 -14.60 -3.38
CA GLU A 451 21.80 -15.93 -2.99
C GLU A 451 20.72 -16.99 -3.20
N ILE A 452 19.49 -16.70 -2.79
CA ILE A 452 18.31 -17.54 -3.02
C ILE A 452 18.11 -17.82 -4.52
N GLU A 453 18.14 -16.78 -5.36
CA GLU A 453 17.94 -16.94 -6.80
C GLU A 453 19.03 -17.82 -7.42
N GLN A 454 20.29 -17.66 -7.03
CA GLN A 454 21.40 -18.48 -7.54
C GLN A 454 21.25 -19.95 -7.13
N ILE A 455 20.81 -20.23 -5.90
CA ILE A 455 20.54 -21.59 -5.44
C ILE A 455 19.43 -22.24 -6.26
N ILE A 456 18.29 -21.55 -6.42
CA ILE A 456 17.15 -22.05 -7.21
C ILE A 456 17.59 -22.34 -8.65
N LYS A 457 18.35 -21.41 -9.25
CA LYS A 457 18.90 -21.57 -10.60
C LYS A 457 19.80 -22.81 -10.70
N GLY A 458 20.71 -23.00 -9.74
CA GLY A 458 21.60 -24.17 -9.69
C GLY A 458 20.84 -25.49 -9.54
N MET A 459 19.81 -25.53 -8.70
CA MET A 459 18.95 -26.70 -8.53
C MET A 459 18.24 -27.07 -9.84
N ASN A 460 17.68 -26.08 -10.55
CA ASN A 460 16.99 -26.31 -11.82
C ASN A 460 17.90 -26.85 -12.92
N ILE A 461 19.12 -26.30 -13.04
CA ILE A 461 20.15 -26.80 -13.96
C ILE A 461 20.49 -28.26 -13.66
N SER A 462 20.65 -28.61 -12.38
CA SER A 462 20.99 -29.99 -11.96
C SER A 462 19.87 -31.00 -12.21
N GLN A 463 18.62 -30.55 -12.31
CA GLN A 463 17.44 -31.39 -12.57
C GLN A 463 17.13 -31.56 -14.07
N GLY A 464 17.96 -31.01 -14.96
CA GLY A 464 17.79 -31.16 -16.41
C GLY A 464 16.70 -30.27 -17.02
N ASN A 465 16.15 -29.32 -16.26
CA ASN A 465 15.16 -28.35 -16.73
C ASN A 465 15.85 -27.17 -17.48
N MET A 466 16.70 -27.47 -18.47
CA MET A 466 17.46 -26.43 -19.20
C MET A 466 16.67 -25.79 -20.35
N ASP A 467 15.64 -26.45 -20.88
CA ASP A 467 14.96 -26.02 -22.11
C ASP A 467 13.83 -25.00 -21.88
N ASN A 468 13.49 -24.72 -20.61
CA ASN A 468 12.39 -23.83 -20.24
C ASN A 468 12.83 -22.74 -19.24
N ILE A 469 14.02 -22.16 -19.38
CA ILE A 469 14.47 -21.05 -18.49
C ILE A 469 13.48 -19.86 -18.50
N GLU A 470 12.69 -19.68 -19.57
CA GLU A 470 11.62 -18.67 -19.66
C GLU A 470 10.33 -19.04 -18.90
N ASP A 471 10.04 -20.34 -18.73
CA ASP A 471 8.86 -20.86 -18.00
C ASP A 471 9.18 -21.35 -16.57
N VAL A 472 10.46 -21.50 -16.25
CA VAL A 472 10.95 -21.84 -14.91
C VAL A 472 10.91 -20.57 -14.08
N THR A 473 9.87 -20.45 -13.26
CA THR A 473 9.58 -19.30 -12.40
C THR A 473 10.80 -18.93 -11.54
N ILE A 474 11.59 -17.95 -12.01
CA ILE A 474 12.54 -17.22 -11.18
C ILE A 474 11.69 -16.53 -10.12
N VAL A 475 11.83 -16.96 -8.86
CA VAL A 475 10.85 -16.63 -7.82
C VAL A 475 10.71 -15.10 -7.59
N PHE A 476 11.76 -14.30 -7.85
CA PHE A 476 11.77 -12.86 -7.58
C PHE A 476 12.05 -11.95 -8.79
N GLU A 477 12.25 -12.48 -10.01
CA GLU A 477 12.59 -11.72 -11.25
C GLU A 477 13.75 -10.71 -11.08
N TYR A 478 14.63 -10.91 -10.10
CA TYR A 478 15.46 -9.85 -9.54
C TYR A 478 16.81 -9.66 -10.27
N GLY A 479 17.32 -10.74 -10.88
CA GLY A 479 18.70 -10.82 -11.40
C GLY A 479 18.92 -10.94 -12.92
N MET A 480 17.90 -10.98 -13.79
CA MET A 480 18.08 -11.49 -15.17
C MET A 480 17.75 -10.53 -16.32
N HIS A 481 18.09 -9.25 -16.18
CA HIS A 481 18.17 -8.37 -17.34
C HIS A 481 19.50 -7.62 -17.37
N GLU A 482 20.53 -8.29 -17.90
CA GLU A 482 21.54 -7.56 -18.68
C GLU A 482 20.88 -7.23 -20.03
N LEU A 483 20.70 -5.94 -20.31
CA LEU A 483 20.25 -5.49 -21.62
C LEU A 483 21.27 -5.93 -22.68
N PRO A 484 20.84 -6.34 -23.88
CA PRO A 484 21.75 -6.49 -24.99
C PRO A 484 22.51 -5.16 -25.20
N LYS A 485 23.83 -5.26 -25.40
CA LYS A 485 24.67 -4.09 -25.68
C LYS A 485 24.08 -3.34 -26.88
N ARG A 486 23.86 -2.03 -26.71
CA ARG A 486 23.48 -1.15 -27.81
C ARG A 486 24.63 -1.10 -28.81
N GLU A 487 24.30 -1.27 -30.10
CA GLU A 487 25.17 -0.87 -31.21
C GLU A 487 25.41 0.65 -31.20
#